data_AF-A0AB35R6R9-F1
#
_entry.id   AF-A0AB35R6R9-F1
#
_cell.length_a   1.000
_cell.length_b   1.000
_cell.length_c   1.000
_cell.angle_alpha   90.00
_cell.angle_beta   90.00
_cell.angle_gamma   90.00
#
_symmetry.space_group_name_H-M   'P 1'
#
loop_
_entity.id
_entity.type
_entity.pdbx_description
1 polymer ?
#
loop_
_entity_poly.entity_id
_entity_poly.type
_entity_poly.pdbx_seq_one_letter_code
_entity_poly.pdbx_strand_id
1 'polypeptide(L)'
;MTDQKILAVMTIEISLTYFKIRFLKRPIWGRSQAKTEAKAIAIFHASTKSIARSAGRSSVAAAAYRSGTELVDMRTGLVHDYTWRDGVFYTAIMLPDGTSAERNALWNASESAEKR
;
A
#
# COMPACT_ATOMS: atom_id res chain seq x y z
N MET A 1 6.32 11.59 31.17
CA MET A 1 5.09 10.78 31.39
C MET A 1 3.94 11.53 30.72
N THR A 2 3.43 11.20 29.54
CA THR A 2 3.67 10.17 28.53
C THR A 2 2.95 10.71 27.29
N ASP A 3 3.63 11.46 26.42
CA ASP A 3 2.97 12.06 25.25
C ASP A 3 3.84 11.97 23.99
N GLN A 4 4.24 10.73 23.72
CA GLN A 4 5.03 10.35 22.53
C GLN A 4 4.48 9.05 21.91
N LYS A 5 3.26 8.62 22.29
CA LYS A 5 2.74 7.26 22.09
C LYS A 5 1.75 7.09 20.93
N ILE A 6 1.58 8.07 20.05
CA ILE A 6 0.92 7.83 18.77
C ILE A 6 1.97 8.00 17.68
N LEU A 7 2.98 7.12 17.75
CA LEU A 7 3.94 6.94 16.68
C LEU A 7 3.14 6.51 15.46
N ALA A 8 3.10 7.38 14.47
CA ALA A 8 2.57 7.13 13.15
C ALA A 8 3.11 5.79 12.65
N VAL A 9 2.24 4.77 12.60
CA VAL A 9 2.51 3.52 11.90
C VAL A 9 2.43 3.85 10.41
N MET A 10 3.47 4.52 9.93
CA MET A 10 3.66 4.86 8.53
C MET A 10 4.05 3.56 7.82
N THR A 11 3.03 2.79 7.43
CA THR A 11 3.23 1.61 6.59
C THR A 11 3.64 2.11 5.22
N ILE A 12 4.95 2.08 4.94
CA ILE A 12 5.53 2.34 3.63
C ILE A 12 5.03 1.23 2.70
N GLU A 13 4.26 1.59 1.69
CA GLU A 13 3.94 0.68 0.60
C GLU A 13 4.56 1.14 -0.70
N ILE A 14 5.54 0.36 -1.14
CA ILE A 14 6.06 0.42 -2.49
C ILE A 14 5.08 -0.38 -3.36
N SER A 15 4.05 0.29 -3.87
CA SER A 15 3.15 -0.31 -4.85
C SER A 15 3.79 -0.20 -6.24
N LEU A 16 4.50 -1.24 -6.66
CA LEU A 16 4.93 -1.40 -8.06
C LEU A 16 3.72 -1.86 -8.89
N THR A 17 2.90 -0.89 -9.32
CA THR A 17 1.83 -1.15 -10.29
C THR A 17 2.42 -1.16 -11.71
N TYR A 18 2.51 -2.32 -12.34
CA TYR A 18 2.88 -2.45 -13.76
C TYR A 18 1.68 -2.08 -14.65
N PHE A 19 1.75 -0.94 -15.33
CA PHE A 19 0.76 -0.53 -16.34
C PHE A 19 1.11 -1.18 -17.69
N LYS A 20 0.27 -2.13 -18.13
CA LYS A 20 0.44 -2.92 -19.37
C LYS A 20 0.18 -2.03 -20.60
N ILE A 21 1.23 -1.55 -21.25
CA ILE A 21 1.15 -0.69 -22.45
C ILE A 21 0.61 -1.51 -23.65
N ARG A 22 -0.57 -1.12 -24.15
CA ARG A 22 -1.22 -1.70 -25.34
C ARG A 22 -0.60 -1.09 -26.61
N PHE A 23 0.27 -1.85 -27.28
CA PHE A 23 0.84 -1.48 -28.58
C PHE A 23 -0.23 -1.51 -29.69
N LEU A 24 -0.60 -0.34 -30.23
CA LEU A 24 -1.23 -0.26 -31.55
C LEU A 24 -0.12 -0.17 -32.61
N LYS A 25 -0.06 -1.16 -33.51
CA LYS A 25 0.86 -1.16 -34.66
C LYS A 25 0.43 -0.09 -35.68
N ARG A 26 1.26 0.95 -35.85
CA ARG A 26 1.29 1.75 -37.08
C ARG A 26 2.73 1.73 -37.62
N PRO A 27 2.99 1.21 -38.84
CA PRO A 27 4.32 1.21 -39.39
C PRO A 27 4.61 2.56 -40.06
N ILE A 28 5.64 3.25 -39.60
CA ILE A 28 6.30 4.32 -40.35
C ILE A 28 7.80 4.00 -40.33
N TRP A 29 8.34 3.68 -41.49
CA TRP A 29 9.74 3.36 -41.72
C TRP A 29 10.62 4.60 -41.56
N GLY A 30 11.87 4.41 -41.13
CA GLY A 30 12.96 5.35 -41.33
C GLY A 30 13.53 6.02 -40.07
N ARG A 31 14.24 5.26 -39.24
CA ARG A 31 15.35 5.82 -38.45
C ARG A 31 16.37 4.74 -38.15
N SER A 32 17.60 4.94 -38.63
CA SER A 32 18.77 4.14 -38.25
C SER A 32 18.91 4.15 -36.73
N GLN A 33 18.76 3.00 -36.08
CA GLN A 33 18.99 2.86 -34.64
C GLN A 33 20.50 2.72 -34.41
N ALA A 34 21.18 3.84 -34.17
CA ALA A 34 22.42 3.78 -33.39
C ALA A 34 22.04 3.26 -32.00
N LYS A 35 22.49 2.04 -31.66
CA LYS A 35 22.34 1.46 -30.32
C LYS A 35 23.20 2.26 -29.34
N THR A 36 22.64 3.32 -28.77
CA THR A 36 23.16 3.84 -27.50
C THR A 36 22.80 2.82 -26.43
N GLU A 37 23.79 2.16 -25.84
CA GLU A 37 23.59 1.32 -24.65
C GLU A 37 23.03 2.20 -23.53
N ALA A 38 21.71 2.24 -23.41
CA ALA A 38 21.04 2.86 -22.29
C ALA A 38 21.37 2.03 -21.05
N LYS A 39 22.31 2.51 -20.24
CA LYS A 39 22.61 1.97 -18.91
C LYS A 39 21.30 1.90 -18.12
N ALA A 40 20.84 0.70 -17.81
CA ALA A 40 19.66 0.50 -16.97
C ALA A 40 19.98 1.04 -15.57
N ILE A 41 19.39 2.19 -15.22
CA ILE A 41 19.50 2.78 -13.89
C ILE A 41 18.29 2.29 -13.08
N ALA A 42 18.53 1.65 -11.95
CA ALA A 42 17.49 1.35 -10.98
C ALA A 42 17.10 2.66 -10.26
N ILE A 43 15.86 3.09 -10.46
CA ILE A 43 15.31 4.29 -9.79
C ILE A 43 14.39 3.80 -8.67
N PHE A 44 14.71 4.19 -7.43
CA PHE A 44 13.82 3.98 -6.28
C PHE A 44 12.88 5.18 -6.13
N HIS A 45 11.59 4.91 -5.89
CA HIS A 45 10.60 5.94 -5.60
C HIS A 45 9.84 5.62 -4.31
N ALA A 46 9.81 6.57 -3.39
CA ALA A 46 9.01 6.51 -2.16
C ALA A 46 8.16 7.76 -2.02
N SER A 47 6.90 7.58 -1.64
CA SER A 47 5.97 8.66 -1.34
C SER A 47 5.16 8.32 -0.09
N THR A 48 4.68 9.34 0.60
CA THR A 48 3.84 9.18 1.80
C THR A 48 2.59 10.04 1.67
N LYS A 49 1.47 9.52 2.17
CA LYS A 49 0.19 10.22 2.24
C LYS A 49 -0.50 9.82 3.54
N SER A 50 -1.04 10.81 4.26
CA SER A 50 -1.90 10.53 5.40
C SER A 50 -3.22 9.94 4.94
N ILE A 51 -3.76 9.03 5.73
CA ILE A 51 -5.13 8.52 5.58
C ILE A 51 -5.95 9.23 6.65
N ALA A 52 -6.99 9.94 6.22
CA ALA A 52 -7.87 10.68 7.10
C ALA A 52 -9.31 10.19 6.94
N ARG A 53 -9.99 9.91 8.05
CA ARG A 53 -11.40 9.50 8.03
C ARG A 53 -12.34 10.59 7.54
N SER A 54 -12.00 11.87 7.74
CA SER A 54 -12.78 13.01 7.22
C SER A 54 -12.93 12.99 5.70
N ALA A 55 -12.00 12.34 4.99
CA ALA A 55 -12.06 12.12 3.55
C ALA A 55 -12.78 10.81 3.15
N GLY A 56 -13.52 10.18 4.08
CA GLY A 56 -14.26 8.94 3.83
C GLY A 56 -13.37 7.70 3.67
N ARG A 57 -12.15 7.72 4.19
CA ARG A 57 -11.21 6.58 4.12
C ARG A 57 -11.27 5.73 5.39
N SER A 58 -10.91 4.46 5.26
CA SER A 58 -10.82 3.49 6.36
C SER A 58 -9.40 2.91 6.40
N SER A 59 -8.81 2.89 7.59
CA SER A 59 -7.51 2.28 7.85
C SER A 59 -7.58 0.75 7.72
N VAL A 60 -8.70 0.12 8.11
CA VAL A 60 -8.95 -1.32 7.91
C VAL A 60 -9.00 -1.64 6.41
N ALA A 61 -9.77 -0.89 5.63
CA ALA A 61 -9.85 -1.07 4.18
C ALA A 61 -8.48 -0.90 3.51
N ALA A 62 -7.75 0.15 3.92
CA ALA A 62 -6.43 0.40 3.40
C ALA A 62 -5.46 -0.73 3.76
N ALA A 63 -5.46 -1.24 4.99
CA ALA A 63 -4.60 -2.34 5.40
C ALA A 63 -4.89 -3.65 4.65
N ALA A 64 -6.16 -3.96 4.40
CA ALA A 64 -6.57 -5.14 3.65
C ALA A 64 -6.04 -5.08 2.20
N TYR A 65 -6.26 -3.95 1.52
CA TYR A 65 -5.82 -3.71 0.13
C TYR A 65 -4.31 -3.84 -0.06
N ARG A 66 -3.58 -3.32 0.92
CA ARG A 66 -2.13 -3.25 1.03
C ARG A 66 -1.50 -4.62 1.24
N SER A 67 -2.07 -5.38 2.15
CA SER A 67 -1.59 -6.72 2.49
C SER A 67 -2.14 -7.84 1.59
N GLY A 68 -3.11 -7.56 0.72
CA GLY A 68 -3.78 -8.59 -0.07
C GLY A 68 -4.54 -9.59 0.80
N THR A 69 -5.14 -9.12 1.90
CA THR A 69 -5.86 -9.98 2.86
C THR A 69 -7.32 -9.56 2.97
N GLU A 70 -8.14 -10.44 3.56
CA GLU A 70 -9.48 -10.11 4.00
C GLU A 70 -9.46 -9.55 5.42
N LEU A 71 -10.03 -8.36 5.64
CA LEU A 71 -10.23 -7.78 6.97
C LEU A 71 -11.67 -7.28 7.12
N VAL A 72 -12.15 -7.20 8.36
CA VAL A 72 -13.52 -6.77 8.67
C VAL A 72 -13.45 -5.46 9.45
N ASP A 73 -14.09 -4.41 8.93
CA ASP A 73 -14.28 -3.16 9.67
C ASP A 73 -15.42 -3.38 10.69
N MET A 74 -15.06 -3.54 11.96
CA MET A 74 -16.02 -3.81 13.05
C MET A 74 -17.00 -2.66 13.28
N ARG A 75 -16.67 -1.44 12.86
CA ARG A 75 -17.56 -0.27 13.01
C ARG A 75 -18.69 -0.27 11.99
N THR A 76 -18.43 -0.76 10.79
CA THR A 76 -19.41 -0.76 9.69
C THR A 76 -19.97 -2.15 9.39
N GLY A 77 -19.32 -3.20 9.86
CA GLY A 77 -19.58 -4.58 9.48
C GLY A 77 -19.11 -4.93 8.06
N LEU A 78 -18.41 -4.01 7.37
CA LEU A 78 -17.99 -4.22 5.99
C LEU A 78 -16.76 -5.15 5.94
N VAL A 79 -16.85 -6.17 5.09
CA VAL A 79 -15.73 -7.05 4.76
C VAL A 79 -14.96 -6.46 3.59
N HIS A 80 -13.66 -6.28 3.79
CA HIS A 80 -12.71 -5.82 2.79
C HIS A 80 -11.86 -6.99 2.32
N ASP A 81 -12.37 -7.76 1.35
CA ASP A 81 -11.65 -8.89 0.75
C ASP A 81 -10.79 -8.46 -0.45
N TYR A 82 -9.48 -8.56 -0.27
CA TYR A 82 -8.48 -8.32 -1.29
C TYR A 82 -7.57 -9.53 -1.53
N THR A 83 -8.01 -10.74 -1.17
CA THR A 83 -7.24 -11.99 -1.34
C THR A 83 -6.93 -12.32 -2.81
N TRP A 84 -7.72 -11.79 -3.73
CA TRP A 84 -7.51 -11.90 -5.18
C TRP A 84 -6.34 -11.05 -5.70
N ARG A 85 -5.75 -10.18 -4.87
CA ARG A 85 -4.66 -9.29 -5.28
C ARG A 85 -3.37 -10.06 -5.45
N ASP A 86 -2.82 -9.96 -6.66
CA ASP A 86 -1.49 -10.43 -6.97
C ASP A 86 -0.44 -9.29 -6.81
N GLY A 87 0.84 -9.67 -6.72
CA GLY A 87 1.97 -8.73 -6.60
C GLY A 87 2.36 -8.34 -5.18
N VAL A 88 1.70 -8.92 -4.16
CA VAL A 88 2.13 -8.79 -2.76
C VAL A 88 3.12 -9.90 -2.45
N PHE A 89 4.42 -9.58 -2.51
CA PHE A 89 5.47 -10.56 -2.22
C PHE A 89 5.64 -10.83 -0.72
N TYR A 90 5.55 -9.79 0.10
CA TYR A 90 5.77 -9.89 1.54
C TYR A 90 4.97 -8.82 2.29
N THR A 91 4.44 -9.19 3.45
CA THR A 91 3.78 -8.27 4.36
C THR A 91 4.17 -8.59 5.80
N ALA A 92 4.32 -7.55 6.62
CA ALA A 92 4.56 -7.70 8.05
C ALA A 92 3.93 -6.54 8.82
N ILE A 93 3.78 -6.74 10.12
CA ILE A 93 3.46 -5.69 11.09
C ILE A 93 4.65 -5.62 12.02
N MET A 94 5.18 -4.41 12.23
CA MET A 94 6.31 -4.16 13.11
C MET A 94 5.84 -3.36 14.32
N LEU A 95 5.99 -3.93 15.52
CA LEU A 95 5.71 -3.26 16.78
C LEU A 95 7.02 -2.83 17.45
N PRO A 96 7.04 -1.74 18.24
CA PRO A 96 8.26 -1.24 18.88
C PRO A 96 8.91 -2.22 19.85
N ASP A 97 8.14 -3.13 20.44
CA ASP A 97 8.59 -4.17 21.36
C ASP A 97 9.01 -5.47 20.65
N GLY A 98 8.97 -5.49 19.31
CA GLY A 98 9.28 -6.68 18.51
C GLY A 98 8.23 -7.78 18.58
N THR A 99 7.06 -7.52 19.18
CA THR A 99 5.97 -8.49 19.24
C THR A 99 5.17 -8.53 17.94
N SER A 100 4.36 -9.59 17.78
CA SER A 100 3.40 -9.71 16.68
C SER A 100 2.03 -9.22 17.10
N ALA A 101 1.33 -8.51 16.21
CA ALA A 101 -0.09 -8.22 16.37
C ALA A 101 -0.89 -8.87 15.24
N GLU A 102 -2.13 -9.24 15.54
CA GLU A 102 -3.10 -9.66 14.53
C GLU A 102 -3.58 -8.42 13.75
N ARG A 103 -3.62 -8.53 12.42
CA ARG A 103 -3.81 -7.39 11.52
C ARG A 103 -5.20 -6.77 11.68
N ASN A 104 -6.24 -7.59 11.71
CA ASN A 104 -7.61 -7.12 11.81
C ASN A 104 -7.84 -6.40 13.14
N ALA A 105 -7.38 -6.99 14.24
CA ALA A 105 -7.44 -6.41 15.58
C ALA A 105 -6.68 -5.08 15.66
N LEU A 106 -5.46 -5.01 15.11
CA LEU A 106 -4.64 -3.80 15.12
C LEU A 106 -5.34 -2.64 14.39
N TRP A 107 -5.82 -2.86 13.17
CA TRP A 107 -6.41 -1.78 12.37
C TRP A 107 -7.79 -1.37 12.87
N ASN A 108 -8.56 -2.28 13.46
CA ASN A 108 -9.80 -1.91 14.16
C ASN A 108 -9.54 -1.12 15.44
N ALA A 109 -8.49 -1.46 16.20
CA ALA A 109 -8.05 -0.64 17.33
C ALA A 109 -7.63 0.76 16.88
N SER A 110 -6.90 0.87 15.76
CA SER A 110 -6.55 2.15 15.14
C SER A 110 -7.79 2.96 14.75
N GLU A 111 -8.76 2.35 14.07
CA GLU A 111 -10.03 3.02 13.70
C GLU A 111 -10.77 3.56 14.93
N SER A 112 -10.79 2.76 16.01
CA SER A 112 -11.51 3.09 17.25
C SER A 112 -10.83 4.20 18.05
N ALA A 113 -9.50 4.30 17.96
CA ALA A 113 -8.72 5.32 18.66
C ALA A 113 -8.80 6.70 18.00
N GLU A 114 -9.16 6.78 16.72
CA GLU A 114 -9.25 8.04 15.99
C GLU A 114 -10.43 8.89 16.50
N LYS A 115 -10.11 10.02 17.14
CA LYS A 115 -11.08 11.01 17.62
C LYS A 115 -11.33 12.05 16.52
N ARG A 116 -12.60 12.41 16.33
CA ARG A 116 -13.00 13.51 15.43
C ARG A 116 -12.69 14.87 16.04
#